data_AF-A0A376E8J3-F1
#
_entry.id   AF-A0A376E8J3-F1
#
_cell.length_a   1.000
_cell.length_b   1.000
_cell.length_c   1.000
_cell.angle_alpha   90.00
_cell.angle_beta   90.00
_cell.angle_gamma   90.00
#
_symmetry.space_group_name_H-M   'P 1'
#
loop_
_entity.id
_entity.type
_entity.pdbx_description
1 polymer ?
#
loop_
_entity_poly.entity_id
_entity_poly.type
_entity_poly.pdbx_seq_one_letter_code
_entity_poly.pdbx_strand_id
1 'polypeptide(L)'
;MQDLHNHGGTPAVMKYLLEAGLLHGDCLTVTGKTIAENLEHVPSLDFTKQKIIRPLSNPIKETGHLRILYGNLAEKGSVAKITGKEGEKFSGKARVFDGEKDLIKGIENGRVQHGDVIVIRHEGPKAHRECRKC
;
A
#
# COMPACT_ATOMS: atom_id res chain seq x y z
N MET A 1 -9.75 6.84 -9.50
CA MET A 1 -10.18 7.93 -8.59
C MET A 1 -11.48 8.57 -9.03
N GLN A 2 -11.67 8.86 -10.33
CA GLN A 2 -12.93 9.38 -10.84
C GLN A 2 -14.12 8.47 -10.51
N ASP A 3 -14.00 7.16 -10.68
CA ASP A 3 -15.08 6.22 -10.35
C ASP A 3 -15.45 6.26 -8.87
N LEU A 4 -14.47 6.40 -7.98
CA LEU A 4 -14.71 6.56 -6.54
C LEU A 4 -15.50 7.83 -6.27
N HIS A 5 -15.11 8.95 -6.89
CA HIS A 5 -15.79 10.23 -6.76
C HIS A 5 -17.26 10.14 -7.21
N ASN A 6 -17.51 9.50 -8.35
CA ASN A 6 -18.86 9.31 -8.90
C ASN A 6 -19.79 8.49 -7.96
N HIS A 7 -19.23 7.77 -6.99
CA HIS A 7 -19.97 6.95 -6.03
C HIS A 7 -19.81 7.42 -4.58
N GLY A 8 -19.65 8.74 -4.37
CA GLY A 8 -19.64 9.37 -3.04
C GLY A 8 -18.26 9.74 -2.51
N GLY A 9 -17.20 9.42 -3.26
CA GLY A 9 -15.84 9.85 -2.94
C GLY A 9 -15.27 9.25 -1.65
N THR A 10 -14.24 9.90 -1.12
CA THR A 10 -13.61 9.53 0.15
C THR A 10 -14.59 9.58 1.34
N PRO A 11 -15.48 10.59 1.49
CA PRO A 11 -16.41 10.64 2.62
C PRO A 11 -17.31 9.41 2.72
N ALA A 12 -17.78 8.87 1.60
CA ALA A 12 -18.61 7.65 1.62
C ALA A 12 -17.83 6.42 2.11
N VAL A 13 -16.54 6.31 1.76
CA VAL A 13 -15.65 5.26 2.30
C VAL A 13 -15.45 5.45 3.80
N MET A 14 -15.17 6.68 4.24
CA MET A 14 -14.97 6.99 5.65
C MET A 14 -16.22 6.70 6.48
N LYS A 15 -17.42 7.05 5.97
CA LYS A 15 -18.69 6.74 6.62
C LYS A 15 -18.88 5.23 6.79
N TYR A 16 -18.63 4.46 5.74
CA TYR A 16 -18.71 3.00 5.82
C TYR A 16 -17.74 2.40 6.83
N LEU A 17 -16.50 2.89 6.89
CA LEU A 17 -15.51 2.45 7.87
C LEU A 17 -15.88 2.86 9.31
N LEU A 18 -16.49 4.04 9.49
CA LEU A 18 -16.99 4.51 10.77
C LEU A 18 -18.15 3.64 11.27
N GLU A 19 -19.14 3.36 10.41
CA GLU A 19 -20.28 2.46 10.71
C GLU A 19 -19.81 1.05 11.07
N ALA A 20 -18.69 0.59 10.48
CA ALA A 20 -18.06 -0.69 10.80
C ALA A 20 -17.16 -0.67 12.05
N GLY A 21 -17.02 0.48 12.74
CA GLY A 21 -16.17 0.62 13.92
C GLY A 21 -14.66 0.59 13.64
N LEU A 22 -14.26 0.80 12.37
CA LEU A 22 -12.85 0.79 11.92
C LEU A 22 -12.24 2.20 11.83
N LEU A 23 -13.01 3.24 12.16
CA LEU A 23 -12.57 4.64 12.13
C LEU A 23 -12.97 5.34 13.42
N HIS A 24 -12.05 6.13 13.98
CA HIS A 24 -12.31 6.95 15.16
C HIS A 24 -13.11 8.20 14.79
N GLY A 25 -14.37 8.26 15.23
CA GLY A 25 -15.30 9.33 14.87
C GLY A 25 -15.10 10.65 15.63
N ASP A 26 -14.46 10.61 16.80
CA ASP A 26 -14.23 11.72 17.73
C ASP A 26 -13.06 12.63 17.33
N CYS A 27 -12.26 12.22 16.34
CA CYS A 27 -11.11 13.00 15.89
C CYS A 27 -11.53 14.34 15.28
N LEU A 28 -10.93 15.44 15.76
CA LEU A 28 -11.17 16.79 15.23
C LEU A 28 -10.61 16.96 13.81
N THR A 29 -11.31 17.75 13.00
CA THR A 29 -10.93 18.05 11.62
C THR A 29 -10.75 19.55 11.40
N VAL A 30 -10.23 19.92 10.22
CA VAL A 30 -10.06 21.32 9.81
C VAL A 30 -11.37 22.10 9.68
N THR A 31 -12.54 21.44 9.66
CA THR A 31 -13.84 22.12 9.67
C THR A 31 -14.26 22.61 11.06
N GLY A 32 -13.45 22.32 12.09
CA GLY A 32 -13.79 22.55 13.50
C GLY A 32 -14.76 21.52 14.07
N LYS A 33 -15.19 20.54 13.26
CA LYS A 33 -16.05 19.42 13.66
C LYS A 33 -15.26 18.12 13.74
N THR A 34 -15.81 17.14 14.44
CA THR A 34 -15.31 15.76 14.49
C THR A 34 -15.54 15.03 13.16
N ILE A 35 -14.88 13.90 12.96
CA ILE A 35 -15.11 13.04 11.79
C ILE A 35 -16.58 12.59 11.73
N ALA A 36 -17.16 12.17 12.85
CA ALA A 36 -18.54 11.70 12.91
C ALA A 36 -19.54 12.78 12.47
N GLU A 37 -19.39 14.01 12.98
CA GLU A 37 -20.26 15.15 12.61
C GLU A 37 -20.15 15.51 11.13
N ASN A 38 -18.95 15.44 10.54
CA ASN A 38 -18.79 15.71 9.11
C ASN A 38 -19.43 14.63 8.22
N LEU A 39 -19.55 13.40 8.71
CA LEU A 39 -20.04 12.25 7.94
C LEU A 39 -21.54 11.98 8.14
N GLU A 40 -22.20 12.68 9.06
CA GLU A 40 -23.62 12.48 9.39
C GLU A 40 -24.51 12.49 8.15
N HIS A 41 -24.38 13.53 7.32
CA HIS A 41 -25.21 13.74 6.13
C HIS A 41 -24.65 13.12 4.84
N VAL A 42 -23.50 12.44 4.90
CA VAL A 42 -22.92 11.78 3.72
C VAL A 42 -23.75 10.55 3.36
N PRO A 43 -24.16 10.33 2.10
CA PRO A 43 -24.87 9.12 1.72
C PRO A 43 -24.03 7.86 1.96
N SER A 44 -24.63 6.82 2.55
CA SER A 44 -23.97 5.52 2.71
C SER A 44 -23.80 4.82 1.35
N LEU A 45 -22.83 3.91 1.28
CA LEU A 45 -22.52 3.19 0.04
C LEU A 45 -23.64 2.21 -0.34
N ASP A 46 -24.07 2.28 -1.60
CA ASP A 46 -25.02 1.34 -2.18
C ASP A 46 -24.28 0.24 -2.96
N PHE A 47 -24.05 -0.90 -2.32
CA PHE A 47 -23.35 -2.05 -2.92
C PHE A 47 -24.08 -2.69 -4.11
N THR A 48 -25.34 -2.33 -4.38
CA THR A 48 -26.06 -2.79 -5.59
C THR A 48 -25.72 -1.97 -6.83
N LYS A 49 -25.31 -0.70 -6.64
CA LYS A 49 -25.04 0.25 -7.72
C LYS A 49 -23.56 0.36 -8.08
N GLN A 50 -22.66 0.04 -7.15
CA GLN A 50 -21.22 0.19 -7.34
C GLN A 50 -20.47 -1.11 -7.07
N LYS A 51 -19.36 -1.33 -7.79
CA LYS A 51 -18.48 -2.51 -7.67
C LYS A 51 -17.04 -2.18 -7.25
N ILE A 52 -16.79 -0.93 -6.88
CA ILE A 52 -15.48 -0.34 -6.58
C ILE A 52 -15.06 -0.66 -5.14
N ILE A 53 -15.98 -0.43 -4.19
CA ILE A 53 -15.78 -0.69 -2.78
C ILE A 53 -16.52 -1.98 -2.44
N ARG A 54 -15.78 -2.96 -1.91
CA ARG A 54 -16.34 -4.25 -1.51
C ARG A 54 -16.85 -4.21 -0.07
N PRO A 55 -17.94 -4.92 0.25
CA PRO A 55 -18.37 -5.06 1.63
C PRO A 55 -17.35 -5.87 2.43
N LEU A 56 -17.29 -5.65 3.75
CA LEU A 56 -16.42 -6.38 4.67
C LEU A 56 -16.66 -7.90 4.67
N SER A 57 -17.84 -8.34 4.27
CA SER A 57 -18.16 -9.77 4.12
C SER A 57 -17.55 -10.42 2.87
N ASN A 58 -17.09 -9.63 1.89
CA ASN A 58 -16.45 -10.13 0.68
C ASN A 58 -15.28 -9.22 0.26
N PRO A 59 -14.22 -9.12 1.08
CA PRO A 59 -13.11 -8.23 0.81
C PRO A 59 -12.23 -8.79 -0.33
N ILE A 60 -11.45 -7.93 -0.99
CA ILE A 60 -10.45 -8.37 -1.99
C ILE A 60 -9.37 -9.23 -1.33
N LYS A 61 -9.00 -8.88 -0.10
CA LYS A 61 -8.08 -9.59 0.77
C LYS A 61 -8.53 -9.35 2.21
N GLU A 62 -8.49 -10.38 3.03
CA GLU A 62 -8.94 -10.33 4.44
C GLU A 62 -8.15 -9.31 5.29
N THR A 63 -6.93 -8.96 4.87
CA THR A 63 -6.05 -8.02 5.58
C THR A 63 -5.44 -7.01 4.62
N GLY A 64 -4.86 -5.94 5.17
CA GLY A 64 -4.20 -4.89 4.39
C GLY A 64 -3.09 -5.40 3.44
N HIS A 65 -2.84 -4.63 2.39
CA HIS A 65 -1.78 -4.94 1.41
C HIS A 65 -0.39 -4.59 1.92
N LEU A 66 -0.26 -3.61 2.81
CA LEU A 66 1.03 -3.24 3.37
C LEU A 66 1.43 -4.22 4.46
N ARG A 67 2.64 -4.77 4.32
CA ARG A 67 3.27 -5.64 5.31
C ARG A 67 4.60 -5.05 5.74
N ILE A 68 4.84 -5.10 7.04
CA ILE A 68 6.14 -4.80 7.62
C ILE A 68 6.91 -6.11 7.76
N LEU A 69 8.10 -6.17 7.18
CA LEU A 69 8.97 -7.35 7.24
C LEU A 69 10.19 -7.04 8.11
N TYR A 70 10.59 -8.02 8.92
CA TYR A 70 11.77 -7.96 9.77
C TYR A 70 12.68 -9.15 9.51
N GLY A 71 13.94 -9.03 9.89
CA GLY A 71 14.93 -10.10 9.80
C GLY A 71 16.34 -9.54 9.82
N ASN A 72 17.33 -10.41 9.63
CA ASN A 72 18.75 -10.03 9.60
C ASN A 72 19.09 -8.97 8.53
N LEU A 73 18.37 -8.93 7.40
CA LEU A 73 18.58 -7.91 6.36
C LEU A 73 17.82 -6.60 6.62
N ALA A 74 16.86 -6.59 7.53
CA ALA A 74 15.98 -5.44 7.82
C ALA A 74 15.59 -5.43 9.31
N GLU A 75 16.58 -5.28 10.19
CA GLU A 75 16.37 -5.36 11.64
C GLU A 75 15.39 -4.29 12.16
N LYS A 76 15.37 -3.12 11.51
CA LYS A 76 14.47 -2.00 11.84
C LYS A 76 13.18 -1.99 11.02
N GLY A 77 12.95 -3.02 10.21
CA GLY A 77 11.77 -3.17 9.37
C GLY A 77 11.98 -2.71 7.92
N SER A 78 11.18 -3.29 7.03
CA SER A 78 10.98 -2.87 5.64
C SER A 78 9.50 -2.97 5.28
N VAL A 79 9.08 -2.35 4.17
CA VAL A 79 7.67 -2.33 3.73
C VAL A 79 7.52 -3.04 2.40
N ALA A 80 6.58 -3.98 2.32
CA ALA A 80 6.21 -4.65 1.07
C ALA A 80 4.70 -4.51 0.81
N LYS A 81 4.33 -4.42 -0.48
CA LYS A 81 2.94 -4.50 -0.93
C LYS A 81 2.64 -5.93 -1.38
N ILE A 82 1.86 -6.66 -0.57
CA ILE A 82 1.53 -8.08 -0.78
C ILE A 82 0.08 -8.21 -1.19
N THR A 83 -0.16 -8.69 -2.42
CA THR A 83 -1.49 -8.84 -3.01
C THR A 83 -2.24 -10.10 -2.57
N GLY A 84 -1.52 -11.11 -2.07
CA GLY A 84 -2.02 -12.45 -1.75
C GLY A 84 -1.87 -13.46 -2.91
N LYS A 85 -1.32 -13.06 -4.06
CA LYS A 85 -1.16 -13.92 -5.25
C LYS A 85 0.28 -14.31 -5.55
N GLU A 86 1.24 -13.74 -4.82
CA GLU A 86 2.67 -13.95 -5.07
C GLU A 86 3.28 -15.15 -4.29
N GLY A 87 2.49 -15.81 -3.44
CA GLY A 87 2.97 -16.85 -2.53
C GLY A 87 3.53 -16.31 -1.21
N GLU A 88 3.91 -17.20 -0.30
CA GLU A 88 4.34 -16.83 1.05
C GLU A 88 5.85 -16.72 1.23
N LYS A 89 6.63 -17.33 0.31
CA LYS A 89 8.09 -17.44 0.43
C LYS A 89 8.75 -17.27 -0.94
N PHE A 90 9.90 -16.61 -0.94
CA PHE A 90 10.78 -16.51 -2.08
C PHE A 90 12.22 -16.72 -1.63
N SER A 91 13.00 -17.49 -2.39
CA SER A 91 14.42 -17.74 -2.12
C SER A 91 15.18 -17.79 -3.43
N GLY A 92 16.35 -17.17 -3.46
CA GLY A 92 17.11 -17.00 -4.68
C GLY A 92 18.53 -16.50 -4.43
N LYS A 93 19.36 -16.53 -5.47
CA LYS A 93 20.74 -16.03 -5.39
C LYS A 93 20.73 -14.50 -5.37
N ALA A 94 21.45 -13.90 -4.43
CA ALA A 94 21.55 -12.45 -4.34
C ALA A 94 22.35 -11.87 -5.52
N ARG A 95 21.77 -10.90 -6.23
CA ARG A 95 22.44 -10.04 -7.21
C ARG A 95 22.43 -8.61 -6.69
N VAL A 96 23.59 -8.13 -6.24
CA VAL A 96 23.72 -6.83 -5.57
C VAL A 96 24.20 -5.76 -6.54
N PHE A 97 23.55 -4.61 -6.49
CA PHE A 97 23.82 -3.41 -7.29
C PHE A 97 23.90 -2.19 -6.37
N ASP A 98 24.81 -1.27 -6.67
CA ASP A 98 25.05 -0.06 -5.86
C ASP A 98 24.16 1.13 -6.26
N GLY A 99 23.23 0.92 -7.19
CA GLY A 99 22.22 1.90 -7.58
C GLY A 99 21.39 1.45 -8.78
N GLU A 100 20.34 2.20 -9.08
CA GLU A 100 19.38 1.90 -10.15
C GLU A 100 20.04 1.74 -11.54
N LYS A 101 20.97 2.64 -11.88
CA LYS A 101 21.67 2.61 -13.18
C LYS A 101 22.53 1.36 -13.37
N ASP A 102 23.09 0.83 -12.29
CA ASP A 102 23.88 -0.41 -12.32
C ASP A 102 22.96 -1.62 -12.49
N LEU A 103 21.79 -1.62 -11.84
CA LEU A 103 20.76 -2.64 -12.07
C LEU A 103 20.33 -2.67 -13.54
N ILE A 104 20.00 -1.52 -14.14
CA ILE A 104 19.56 -1.44 -15.55
C ILE A 104 20.59 -2.09 -16.48
N LYS A 105 21.87 -1.72 -16.36
CA LYS A 105 22.97 -2.33 -17.12
C LYS A 105 23.12 -3.83 -16.83
N GLY A 106 22.88 -4.24 -15.59
CA GLY A 106 22.86 -5.63 -15.18
C GLY A 106 21.76 -6.44 -15.85
N ILE A 107 20.60 -5.86 -16.05
CA ILE A 107 19.49 -6.49 -16.79
C ILE A 107 19.85 -6.57 -18.28
N GLU A 108 20.31 -5.46 -18.88
CA GLU A 108 20.68 -5.39 -20.31
C GLU A 108 21.76 -6.41 -20.70
N ASN A 109 22.76 -6.61 -19.84
CA ASN A 109 23.87 -7.53 -20.09
C ASN A 109 23.60 -8.98 -19.60
N GLY A 110 22.37 -9.30 -19.19
CA GLY A 110 22.01 -10.65 -18.76
C GLY A 110 22.62 -11.09 -17.42
N ARG A 111 23.07 -10.17 -16.57
CA ARG A 111 23.56 -10.49 -15.22
C ARG A 111 22.42 -10.96 -14.30
N VAL A 112 21.20 -10.49 -14.55
CA VAL A 112 19.97 -10.90 -13.85
C VAL A 112 19.41 -12.17 -14.47
N GLN A 113 19.14 -13.17 -13.64
CA GLN A 113 18.60 -14.46 -14.06
C GLN A 113 17.28 -14.76 -13.34
N HIS A 114 16.48 -15.66 -13.93
CA HIS A 114 15.26 -16.13 -13.28
C HIS A 114 15.57 -16.76 -11.91
N GLY A 115 14.79 -16.38 -10.89
CA GLY A 115 14.99 -16.85 -9.52
C GLY A 115 16.04 -16.10 -8.71
N ASP A 116 16.63 -15.02 -9.25
CA ASP A 116 17.54 -14.16 -8.47
C ASP A 116 16.77 -13.26 -7.48
N VAL A 117 17.41 -12.97 -6.34
CA VAL A 117 17.00 -11.90 -5.41
C VAL A 117 17.80 -10.65 -5.77
N ILE A 118 17.13 -9.65 -6.35
CA ILE A 118 17.76 -8.39 -6.73
C ILE A 118 17.86 -7.47 -5.52
N VAL A 119 19.07 -6.99 -5.23
CA VAL A 119 19.35 -6.05 -4.15
C VAL A 119 19.92 -4.78 -4.73
N ILE A 120 19.19 -3.68 -4.61
CA ILE A 120 19.69 -2.33 -4.91
C ILE A 120 19.97 -1.65 -3.57
N ARG A 121 21.21 -1.28 -3.32
CA ARG A 121 21.62 -0.58 -2.08
C ARG A 121 22.12 0.82 -2.41
N HIS A 122 22.32 1.62 -1.37
CA HIS A 122 22.69 3.04 -1.47
C HIS A 122 21.62 3.96 -2.10
N GLU A 123 20.37 3.51 -2.14
CA GLU A 123 19.22 4.33 -2.60
C GLU A 123 18.41 4.94 -1.43
N GLY A 124 18.90 4.77 -0.19
CA GLY A 124 18.24 5.28 1.01
C GLY A 124 18.45 6.78 1.27
N PRO A 125 17.73 7.37 2.24
CA PRO A 125 17.66 8.83 2.46
C PRO A 125 18.99 9.53 2.75
N LYS A 126 20.02 8.80 3.18
CA LYS A 126 21.36 9.35 3.43
C LYS A 126 22.25 9.34 2.19
N ALA A 127 22.09 8.32 1.35
CA ALA A 127 22.94 8.11 0.18
C ALA A 127 22.44 8.93 -1.03
N HIS A 128 21.13 9.08 -1.16
CA HIS A 128 20.53 10.10 -2.00
C HIS A 128 19.83 11.14 -1.13
N ARG A 129 20.00 12.43 -1.47
CA ARG A 129 19.33 13.55 -0.80
C ARG A 129 17.80 13.38 -0.74
N GLU A 130 17.25 12.53 -1.61
CA GLU A 130 15.88 12.08 -1.63
C GLU A 130 15.86 10.55 -1.76
N CYS A 131 15.03 9.86 -0.97
CA CYS A 131 14.77 8.44 -1.19
C CYS A 131 14.02 8.29 -2.51
N ARG A 132 14.73 7.93 -3.58
CA ARG A 132 14.16 7.86 -4.92
C ARG A 132 13.21 6.68 -5.04
N LYS A 133 12.22 6.82 -5.90
CA LYS A 133 11.42 5.68 -6.36
C LYS A 133 12.23 4.97 -7.43
N CYS A 134 12.94 3.91 -7.03
CA CYS A 134 13.57 2.95 -7.94
C CYS A 134 12.52 2.03 -8.57
#